data_AF-A0A925RBK1-F1
#
_entry.id   AF-A0A925RBK1-F1
#
_cell.length_a   1.000
_cell.length_b   1.000
_cell.length_c   1.000
_cell.angle_alpha   90.00
_cell.angle_beta   90.00
_cell.angle_gamma   90.00
#
_symmetry.space_group_name_H-M   'P 1'
#
loop_
_entity.id
_entity.type
_entity.pdbx_description
1 polymer ?
#
loop_
_entity_poly.entity_id
_entity_poly.type
_entity_poly.pdbx_seq_one_letter_code
_entity_poly.pdbx_strand_id
1 'polypeptide(L)'
;MPVVARCIQILNGMVAVNQCPLIVLTMWLAWYGLVQAQENTESAAPVVATDEVTPAAPVQDAPDSELPPEDPKVQPLAAGCAKEIVDQNALTAKVRAINNKLESIPAAQFLQLKRPVAAGIQNGAGGAADLENLKLALQYRLFQATDPEFVANADNVKNLLTEMDREIRIAGGQAGNAQNTKAYRQKYCDTVLAVAKQMFDNNLDARSIAIQVIKELYFNKTATGLIENHSESLTALLGLLKDPQQPDSVKVVATAAISYILSNMSVIPQQQAEISDVIALELDRQCTEIPYQMDLVQTLYGITVARKPVGPPTTTVMRTFVKLVDDRNRSLQVRCQAAYGIGNGAYDAKIDFDPLTWKVANLALEASVFFNQAPGDPAWPHCGADLFFAFRHRDKNGLTKQLPMLPHGMLNRAATSVPVKDSGNLVALKFGIPLWANKAKISQADQAELKAWIDANQALQNKPWE
;
A
#
# COMPACT_ATOMS: atom_id res chain seq x y z
N MET A 1 -14.70 -9.19 -14.33
CA MET A 1 -13.63 -8.37 -13.73
C MET A 1 -14.16 -7.87 -12.39
N PRO A 2 -13.47 -8.08 -11.26
CA PRO A 2 -13.95 -7.66 -9.95
C PRO A 2 -14.25 -6.15 -9.93
N VAL A 3 -15.27 -5.73 -9.19
CA VAL A 3 -15.73 -4.34 -9.14
C VAL A 3 -14.64 -3.41 -8.64
N VAL A 4 -13.81 -3.86 -7.69
CA VAL A 4 -12.64 -3.14 -7.17
C VAL A 4 -11.57 -2.94 -8.25
N ALA A 5 -11.30 -3.96 -9.09
CA ALA A 5 -10.33 -3.83 -10.18
C ALA A 5 -10.72 -2.72 -11.19
N ARG A 6 -12.02 -2.49 -11.39
CA ARG A 6 -12.53 -1.39 -12.23
C ARG A 6 -12.41 -0.03 -11.54
N CYS A 7 -12.62 0.05 -10.22
CA CYS A 7 -12.35 1.27 -9.45
C CYS A 7 -10.85 1.63 -9.46
N ILE A 8 -9.97 0.63 -9.36
CA ILE A 8 -8.51 0.79 -9.51
C ILE A 8 -8.15 1.26 -10.92
N GLN A 9 -8.83 0.77 -11.97
CA GLN A 9 -8.63 1.27 -13.34
C GLN A 9 -9.10 2.72 -13.53
N ILE A 10 -10.20 3.15 -12.89
CA ILE A 10 -10.63 4.55 -12.91
C ILE A 10 -9.60 5.43 -12.20
N LEU A 11 -9.04 4.98 -11.07
CA LEU A 11 -7.93 5.66 -10.38
C LEU A 11 -6.67 5.76 -11.25
N ASN A 12 -6.30 4.67 -11.93
CA ASN A 12 -5.12 4.61 -12.81
C ASN A 12 -5.32 5.35 -14.15
N GLY A 13 -6.57 5.54 -14.61
CA GLY A 13 -6.89 6.32 -15.80
C GLY A 13 -6.85 7.83 -15.59
N MET A 14 -6.85 8.30 -14.33
CA MET A 14 -6.81 9.72 -13.96
C MET A 14 -5.44 10.19 -13.45
N VAL A 15 -4.52 9.26 -13.16
CA VAL A 15 -3.11 9.55 -12.85
C VAL A 15 -2.29 9.31 -14.11
N ALA A 16 -1.46 10.27 -14.50
CA ALA A 16 -0.55 10.12 -15.63
C ALA A 16 0.24 8.80 -15.52
N VAL A 17 -0.07 7.85 -16.40
CA VAL A 17 0.62 6.57 -16.56
C VAL A 17 2.06 6.88 -16.95
N ASN A 18 2.98 6.89 -15.99
CA ASN A 18 4.40 6.93 -16.34
C ASN A 18 5.35 6.16 -15.41
N GLN A 19 4.88 5.32 -14.48
CA GLN A 19 5.82 4.66 -13.55
C GLN A 19 5.67 3.14 -13.33
N CYS A 20 4.65 2.44 -13.81
CA CYS A 20 4.59 0.98 -13.63
C CYS A 20 5.31 0.13 -14.71
N PRO A 21 5.23 0.43 -16.02
CA PRO A 21 5.93 -0.41 -17.02
C PRO A 21 7.45 -0.16 -17.08
N LEU A 22 7.93 0.99 -16.60
CA LEU A 22 9.36 1.32 -16.54
C LEU A 22 10.10 0.57 -15.43
N ILE A 23 9.44 0.17 -14.34
CA ILE A 23 10.06 -0.55 -13.22
C ILE A 23 10.47 -1.97 -13.63
N VAL A 24 9.65 -2.67 -14.41
CA VAL A 24 9.99 -4.00 -14.93
C VAL A 24 11.14 -3.93 -15.96
N LEU A 25 11.16 -2.91 -16.81
CA LEU A 25 12.20 -2.74 -17.84
C LEU A 25 13.54 -2.25 -17.27
N THR A 26 13.52 -1.31 -16.30
CA THR A 26 14.74 -0.80 -15.64
C THR A 26 15.37 -1.82 -14.71
N MET A 27 14.59 -2.69 -14.06
CA MET A 27 15.12 -3.82 -13.28
C MET A 27 15.77 -4.88 -14.18
N TRP A 28 15.23 -5.12 -15.38
CA TRP A 28 15.83 -6.05 -16.35
C TRP A 28 17.19 -5.54 -16.87
N LEU A 29 17.30 -4.23 -17.15
CA LEU A 29 18.55 -3.60 -17.61
C LEU A 29 19.60 -3.43 -16.49
N ALA A 30 19.17 -3.12 -15.26
CA ALA A 30 20.07 -3.00 -14.11
C ALA A 30 20.64 -4.37 -13.67
N TRP A 31 19.90 -5.47 -13.84
CA TRP A 31 20.38 -6.82 -13.55
C TRP A 31 21.37 -7.34 -14.61
N TYR A 32 21.13 -7.08 -15.90
CA TYR A 32 22.09 -7.46 -16.96
C TYR A 32 23.46 -6.77 -16.77
N GLY A 33 23.48 -5.52 -16.30
CA GLY A 33 24.72 -4.80 -16.00
C GLY A 33 25.44 -5.31 -14.74
N LEU A 34 24.71 -5.82 -13.74
CA LEU A 34 25.31 -6.31 -12.49
C LEU A 34 25.89 -7.73 -12.65
N VAL A 35 25.24 -8.60 -13.43
CA VAL A 35 25.71 -9.96 -13.72
C VAL A 35 26.98 -9.95 -14.57
N GLN A 36 27.08 -9.06 -15.57
CA GLN A 36 28.32 -8.92 -16.36
C GLN A 36 29.50 -8.32 -15.58
N ALA A 37 29.25 -7.56 -14.51
CA ALA A 37 30.32 -6.99 -13.68
C ALA A 37 30.96 -8.03 -12.74
N GLN A 38 30.20 -9.04 -12.28
CA GLN A 38 30.72 -10.12 -11.45
C GLN A 38 31.48 -11.18 -12.27
N GLU A 39 31.05 -11.51 -13.50
CA GLU A 39 31.76 -12.48 -14.33
C GLU A 39 33.13 -11.95 -14.83
N ASN A 40 33.27 -10.64 -15.02
CA ASN A 40 34.52 -10.03 -15.46
C ASN A 40 35.56 -9.81 -14.35
N THR A 41 35.22 -10.04 -13.08
CA THR A 41 36.17 -9.94 -11.96
C THR A 41 36.76 -11.28 -11.51
N GLU A 42 36.24 -12.41 -12.03
CA GLU A 42 36.75 -13.75 -11.69
C GLU A 42 37.70 -14.35 -12.75
N SER A 43 37.83 -13.72 -13.93
CA SER A 43 38.71 -14.18 -15.01
C SER A 43 39.98 -13.34 -15.14
N ALA A 44 40.83 -13.33 -14.10
CA ALA A 44 42.20 -12.84 -14.23
C ALA A 44 43.17 -13.50 -13.23
N ALA A 45 43.48 -14.78 -13.41
CA ALA A 45 44.79 -15.36 -13.09
C ALA A 45 45.01 -16.70 -13.82
N PRO A 46 46.25 -17.04 -14.22
CA PRO A 46 46.52 -18.03 -15.26
C PRO A 46 46.69 -19.46 -14.73
N VAL A 47 46.33 -20.43 -15.57
CA VAL A 47 46.54 -21.88 -15.42
C VAL A 47 47.93 -22.27 -15.91
N VAL A 48 48.68 -23.08 -15.14
CA VAL A 48 49.56 -24.16 -15.66
C VAL A 48 49.70 -25.31 -14.63
N ALA A 49 49.19 -26.50 -15.02
CA ALA A 49 49.56 -27.93 -14.82
C ALA A 49 50.09 -28.46 -13.44
N THR A 50 49.84 -29.69 -12.98
CA THR A 50 49.77 -31.05 -13.62
C THR A 50 49.20 -32.08 -12.64
N ASP A 51 48.58 -33.16 -13.18
CA ASP A 51 48.37 -34.54 -12.66
C ASP A 51 47.69 -34.72 -11.27
N GLU A 52 46.78 -35.68 -11.00
CA GLU A 52 46.78 -37.10 -11.32
C GLU A 52 45.37 -37.73 -11.14
N VAL A 53 45.11 -38.87 -11.78
CA VAL A 53 43.82 -39.58 -11.86
C VAL A 53 43.65 -40.59 -10.71
N THR A 54 42.45 -40.70 -10.11
CA THR A 54 42.03 -41.94 -9.41
C THR A 54 40.49 -42.09 -9.46
N PRO A 55 39.94 -43.32 -9.64
CA PRO A 55 38.55 -43.52 -10.06
C PRO A 55 37.54 -43.61 -8.90
N ALA A 56 36.28 -43.35 -9.25
CA ALA A 56 35.10 -43.33 -8.40
C ALA A 56 34.76 -44.68 -7.74
N ALA A 57 34.27 -44.62 -6.51
CA ALA A 57 33.51 -45.69 -5.84
C ALA A 57 32.00 -45.43 -5.98
N PRO A 58 31.16 -46.48 -6.05
CA PRO A 58 29.74 -46.35 -6.34
C PRO A 58 28.96 -45.89 -5.09
N VAL A 59 28.14 -44.85 -5.27
CA VAL A 59 27.19 -44.37 -4.27
C VAL A 59 26.05 -45.38 -4.15
N GLN A 60 25.85 -45.90 -2.95
CA GLN A 60 24.68 -46.69 -2.56
C GLN A 60 23.44 -45.79 -2.50
N ASP A 61 22.34 -46.29 -3.06
CA ASP A 61 21.02 -45.69 -2.99
C ASP A 61 20.60 -45.40 -1.54
N ALA A 62 20.27 -44.15 -1.26
CA ALA A 62 19.61 -43.75 -0.02
C ALA A 62 18.08 -43.88 -0.21
N PRO A 63 17.34 -44.33 0.81
CA PRO A 63 15.93 -44.63 0.68
C PRO A 63 15.08 -43.36 0.64
N ASP A 64 14.04 -43.42 -0.20
CA ASP A 64 12.95 -42.45 -0.31
C ASP A 64 12.41 -42.07 1.08
N SER A 65 12.65 -40.81 1.47
CA SER A 65 11.93 -40.20 2.58
C SER A 65 10.62 -39.61 2.03
N GLU A 66 9.57 -40.42 2.08
CA GLU A 66 8.20 -39.98 1.82
C GLU A 66 7.83 -38.82 2.77
N LEU A 67 7.75 -37.61 2.22
CA LEU A 67 6.99 -36.53 2.84
C LEU A 67 5.51 -36.93 2.85
N PRO A 68 4.77 -36.68 3.95
CA PRO A 68 3.37 -37.07 4.04
C PRO A 68 2.53 -36.29 3.00
N PRO A 69 1.51 -36.93 2.39
CA PRO A 69 0.61 -36.26 1.48
C PRO A 69 -0.45 -35.54 2.31
N GLU A 70 -0.20 -34.29 2.68
CA GLU A 70 -1.31 -33.35 2.89
C GLU A 70 -1.46 -32.56 1.61
N ASP A 71 -2.46 -32.91 0.81
CA ASP A 71 -2.99 -32.07 -0.27
C ASP A 71 -3.49 -30.75 0.35
N PRO A 72 -2.79 -29.61 0.21
CA PRO A 72 -3.41 -28.33 0.41
C PRO A 72 -4.19 -28.08 -0.88
N LYS A 73 -5.51 -28.35 -0.83
CA LYS A 73 -6.45 -27.97 -1.89
C LYS A 73 -6.11 -26.55 -2.35
N VAL A 74 -5.89 -26.40 -3.66
CA VAL A 74 -5.79 -25.12 -4.40
C VAL A 74 -6.52 -24.03 -3.63
N GLN A 75 -5.81 -22.99 -3.15
CA GLN A 75 -6.36 -21.98 -2.24
C GLN A 75 -7.76 -21.57 -2.69
N PRO A 76 -8.82 -22.07 -2.03
CA PRO A 76 -10.13 -21.49 -2.23
C PRO A 76 -10.00 -20.06 -1.72
N LEU A 77 -10.61 -19.09 -2.41
CA LEU A 77 -11.10 -17.87 -1.74
C LEU A 77 -11.55 -18.29 -0.34
N ALA A 78 -10.86 -17.78 0.70
CA ALA A 78 -10.93 -18.24 2.10
C ALA A 78 -12.27 -18.96 2.35
N ALA A 79 -12.24 -20.29 2.40
CA ALA A 79 -13.43 -21.13 2.25
C ALA A 79 -14.55 -20.64 3.19
N GLY A 80 -15.53 -19.91 2.65
CA GLY A 80 -16.55 -19.21 3.44
C GLY A 80 -16.82 -17.76 3.03
N CYS A 81 -15.86 -17.03 2.46
CA CYS A 81 -15.98 -15.58 2.19
C CYS A 81 -16.74 -15.20 0.91
N ALA A 82 -17.19 -16.20 0.12
CA ALA A 82 -17.84 -15.94 -1.16
C ALA A 82 -19.13 -15.13 -1.00
N LYS A 83 -19.90 -15.38 0.07
CA LYS A 83 -21.15 -14.68 0.33
C LYS A 83 -20.88 -13.20 0.64
N GLU A 84 -19.95 -12.92 1.53
CA GLU A 84 -19.60 -11.56 1.94
C GLU A 84 -19.07 -10.74 0.76
N ILE A 85 -18.27 -11.35 -0.11
CA ILE A 85 -17.78 -10.69 -1.33
C ILE A 85 -18.95 -10.39 -2.30
N VAL A 86 -19.91 -11.31 -2.44
CA VAL A 86 -21.12 -11.05 -3.23
C VAL A 86 -21.96 -9.93 -2.61
N ASP A 87 -22.10 -9.91 -1.29
CA ASP A 87 -22.83 -8.87 -0.55
C ASP A 87 -22.16 -7.50 -0.72
N GLN A 88 -20.81 -7.43 -0.71
CA GLN A 88 -20.07 -6.20 -1.01
C GLN A 88 -20.31 -5.72 -2.46
N ASN A 89 -20.30 -6.64 -3.43
CA ASN A 89 -20.61 -6.31 -4.81
C ASN A 89 -22.05 -5.80 -5.00
N ALA A 90 -23.00 -6.39 -4.28
CA ALA A 90 -24.39 -5.92 -4.24
C ALA A 90 -24.50 -4.53 -3.60
N LEU A 91 -23.76 -4.27 -2.52
CA LEU A 91 -23.70 -2.95 -1.89
C LEU A 91 -23.11 -1.90 -2.83
N THR A 92 -22.03 -2.20 -3.56
CA THR A 92 -21.50 -1.30 -4.58
C THR A 92 -22.52 -1.03 -5.69
N ALA A 93 -23.24 -2.06 -6.17
CA ALA A 93 -24.29 -1.88 -7.17
C ALA A 93 -25.42 -0.97 -6.65
N LYS A 94 -25.84 -1.16 -5.40
CA LYS A 94 -26.83 -0.30 -4.73
C LYS A 94 -26.36 1.15 -4.66
N VAL A 95 -25.11 1.39 -4.26
CA VAL A 95 -24.54 2.74 -4.18
C VAL A 95 -24.44 3.38 -5.58
N ARG A 96 -24.05 2.62 -6.62
CA ARG A 96 -24.05 3.12 -8.00
C ARG A 96 -25.43 3.51 -8.52
N ALA A 97 -26.47 2.80 -8.09
CA ALA A 97 -27.84 3.04 -8.52
C ALA A 97 -28.48 4.27 -7.86
N ILE A 98 -27.83 4.90 -6.88
CA ILE A 98 -28.31 6.15 -6.29
C ILE A 98 -28.34 7.22 -7.40
N ASN A 99 -29.53 7.74 -7.68
CA ASN A 99 -29.72 8.88 -8.58
C ASN A 99 -30.42 10.00 -7.82
N ASN A 100 -29.69 10.58 -6.86
CA ASN A 100 -30.14 11.70 -6.06
C ASN A 100 -29.26 12.91 -6.33
N LYS A 101 -29.61 13.69 -7.34
CA LYS A 101 -28.90 14.92 -7.66
C LYS A 101 -29.06 15.91 -6.51
N LEU A 102 -27.95 16.31 -5.91
CA LEU A 102 -27.97 17.27 -4.82
C LEU A 102 -28.30 18.67 -5.36
N GLU A 103 -29.14 19.40 -4.62
CA GLU A 103 -29.55 20.75 -4.98
C GLU A 103 -28.38 21.72 -4.91
N SER A 104 -28.25 22.55 -5.94
CA SER A 104 -27.30 23.66 -5.97
C SER A 104 -27.97 24.90 -6.58
N ILE A 105 -27.29 26.05 -6.46
CA ILE A 105 -27.79 27.31 -7.01
C ILE A 105 -27.97 27.23 -8.54
N PRO A 106 -28.84 28.05 -9.15
CA PRO A 106 -28.96 28.12 -10.61
C PRO A 106 -27.66 28.58 -11.27
N ALA A 107 -27.42 28.13 -12.51
CA ALA A 107 -26.23 28.48 -13.29
C ALA A 107 -26.04 30.01 -13.44
N ALA A 108 -27.14 30.76 -13.61
CA ALA A 108 -27.09 32.22 -13.70
C ALA A 108 -26.54 32.87 -12.41
N GLN A 109 -26.90 32.33 -11.25
CA GLN A 109 -26.39 32.80 -9.96
C GLN A 109 -24.92 32.41 -9.78
N PHE A 110 -24.54 31.20 -10.16
CA PHE A 110 -23.14 30.78 -10.15
C PHE A 110 -22.25 31.69 -11.03
N LEU A 111 -22.71 32.09 -12.21
CA LEU A 111 -21.98 33.00 -13.10
C LEU A 111 -21.71 34.36 -12.44
N GLN A 112 -22.61 34.85 -11.59
CA GLN A 112 -22.41 36.06 -10.81
C GLN A 112 -21.37 35.86 -9.70
N LEU A 113 -21.32 34.67 -9.08
CA LEU A 113 -20.37 34.34 -8.01
C LEU A 113 -18.98 33.95 -8.52
N LYS A 114 -18.84 33.47 -9.77
CA LYS A 114 -17.61 32.88 -10.29
C LYS A 114 -16.39 33.77 -10.11
N ARG A 115 -16.47 35.04 -10.53
CA ARG A 115 -15.34 35.99 -10.42
C ARG A 115 -15.09 36.45 -8.98
N PRO A 116 -16.11 36.88 -8.21
CA PRO A 116 -15.92 37.24 -6.80
C PRO A 116 -15.31 36.11 -5.97
N VAL A 117 -15.79 34.87 -6.14
CA VAL A 117 -15.28 33.71 -5.40
C VAL A 117 -13.84 33.40 -5.81
N ALA A 118 -13.53 33.35 -7.11
CA ALA A 118 -12.15 33.11 -7.56
C ALA A 118 -11.17 34.16 -7.02
N ALA A 119 -11.55 35.45 -7.04
CA ALA A 119 -10.76 36.52 -6.44
C ALA A 119 -10.65 36.36 -4.91
N GLY A 120 -11.74 35.99 -4.23
CA GLY A 120 -11.77 35.75 -2.80
C GLY A 120 -10.87 34.58 -2.37
N ILE A 121 -10.85 33.49 -3.13
CA ILE A 121 -9.96 32.34 -2.95
C ILE A 121 -8.51 32.79 -2.99
N GLN A 122 -8.12 33.55 -4.00
CA GLN A 122 -6.74 34.00 -4.16
C GLN A 122 -6.33 35.04 -3.10
N ASN A 123 -7.19 36.03 -2.84
CA ASN A 123 -6.91 37.15 -1.94
C ASN A 123 -7.04 36.80 -0.45
N GLY A 124 -7.61 35.64 -0.12
CA GLY A 124 -7.88 35.25 1.26
C GLY A 124 -9.06 35.97 1.90
N ALA A 125 -10.10 36.28 1.10
CA ALA A 125 -11.33 36.90 1.61
C ALA A 125 -12.13 35.88 2.44
N GLY A 126 -12.00 35.98 3.77
CA GLY A 126 -12.51 34.99 4.72
C GLY A 126 -13.60 35.51 5.67
N GLY A 127 -14.34 36.55 5.24
CA GLY A 127 -15.52 37.03 5.95
C GLY A 127 -16.71 36.07 5.79
N ALA A 128 -17.73 36.20 6.64
CA ALA A 128 -18.89 35.29 6.62
C ALA A 128 -19.61 35.24 5.25
N ALA A 129 -19.79 36.41 4.62
CA ALA A 129 -20.40 36.50 3.28
C ALA A 129 -19.52 35.85 2.19
N ASP A 130 -18.20 36.01 2.27
CA ASP A 130 -17.27 35.40 1.31
C ASP A 130 -17.29 33.87 1.41
N LEU A 131 -17.32 33.34 2.64
CA LEU A 131 -17.38 31.90 2.88
C LEU A 131 -18.72 31.31 2.44
N GLU A 132 -19.83 32.03 2.59
CA GLU A 132 -21.13 31.58 2.07
C GLU A 132 -21.14 31.58 0.53
N ASN A 133 -20.62 32.63 -0.10
CA ASN A 133 -20.47 32.66 -1.57
C ASN A 133 -19.57 31.52 -2.08
N LEU A 134 -18.46 31.25 -1.39
CA LEU A 134 -17.58 30.12 -1.66
C LEU A 134 -18.35 28.80 -1.56
N LYS A 135 -19.09 28.59 -0.47
CA LYS A 135 -19.90 27.38 -0.25
C LYS A 135 -20.91 27.17 -1.37
N LEU A 136 -21.66 28.21 -1.76
CA LEU A 136 -22.64 28.12 -2.85
C LEU A 136 -21.97 27.80 -4.20
N ALA A 137 -20.81 28.40 -4.48
CA ALA A 137 -20.04 28.11 -5.68
C ALA A 137 -19.47 26.68 -5.68
N LEU A 138 -19.00 26.18 -4.53
CA LEU A 138 -18.53 24.80 -4.36
C LEU A 138 -19.69 23.81 -4.52
N GLN A 139 -20.86 24.08 -3.95
CA GLN A 139 -22.06 23.25 -4.13
C GLN A 139 -22.42 23.16 -5.62
N TYR A 140 -22.45 24.28 -6.34
CA TYR A 140 -22.72 24.29 -7.78
C TYR A 140 -21.77 23.39 -8.56
N ARG A 141 -20.48 23.40 -8.24
CA ARG A 141 -19.47 22.63 -8.99
C ARG A 141 -19.43 21.16 -8.56
N LEU A 142 -19.24 20.91 -7.27
CA LEU A 142 -19.04 19.56 -6.74
C LEU A 142 -20.31 18.72 -6.89
N PHE A 143 -21.50 19.30 -6.73
CA PHE A 143 -22.74 18.52 -6.85
C PHE A 143 -23.08 18.14 -8.30
N GLN A 144 -22.39 18.68 -9.31
CA GLN A 144 -22.48 18.14 -10.67
C GLN A 144 -22.05 16.67 -10.74
N ALA A 145 -21.11 16.25 -9.87
CA ALA A 145 -20.71 14.85 -9.77
C ALA A 145 -21.82 13.91 -9.25
N THR A 146 -22.92 14.46 -8.72
CA THR A 146 -24.10 13.66 -8.32
C THR A 146 -25.04 13.37 -9.49
N ASP A 147 -24.80 13.99 -10.64
CA ASP A 147 -25.55 13.80 -11.88
C ASP A 147 -24.88 12.71 -12.75
N PRO A 148 -25.53 11.56 -12.98
CA PRO A 148 -24.99 10.48 -13.81
C PRO A 148 -24.60 10.92 -15.23
N GLU A 149 -25.33 11.87 -15.82
CA GLU A 149 -25.02 12.36 -17.18
C GLU A 149 -23.74 13.18 -17.19
N PHE A 150 -23.49 13.95 -16.12
CA PHE A 150 -22.27 14.72 -16.00
C PHE A 150 -21.04 13.83 -15.89
N VAL A 151 -21.10 12.81 -15.01
CA VAL A 151 -19.97 11.89 -14.76
C VAL A 151 -19.74 10.88 -15.88
N ALA A 152 -20.75 10.62 -16.73
CA ALA A 152 -20.59 9.80 -17.92
C ALA A 152 -19.60 10.38 -18.93
N ASN A 153 -19.36 11.70 -18.90
CA ASN A 153 -18.34 12.36 -19.70
C ASN A 153 -17.03 12.52 -18.90
N ALA A 154 -15.98 11.79 -19.31
CA ALA A 154 -14.68 11.83 -18.64
C ALA A 154 -14.04 13.23 -18.60
N ASP A 155 -14.28 14.07 -19.63
CA ASP A 155 -13.73 15.43 -19.67
C ASP A 155 -14.38 16.33 -18.61
N ASN A 156 -15.66 16.13 -18.31
CA ASN A 156 -16.34 16.86 -17.23
C ASN A 156 -15.70 16.58 -15.88
N VAL A 157 -15.47 15.30 -15.57
CA VAL A 157 -14.84 14.88 -14.31
C VAL A 157 -13.40 15.38 -14.23
N LYS A 158 -12.63 15.25 -15.31
CA LYS A 158 -11.25 15.75 -15.39
C LYS A 158 -11.18 17.26 -15.18
N ASN A 159 -12.07 18.02 -15.82
CA ASN A 159 -12.13 19.47 -15.69
C ASN A 159 -12.50 19.88 -14.26
N LEU A 160 -13.51 19.23 -13.66
CA LEU A 160 -13.89 19.45 -12.27
C LEU A 160 -12.71 19.24 -11.31
N LEU A 161 -12.02 18.10 -11.40
CA LEU A 161 -10.88 17.80 -10.54
C LEU A 161 -9.70 18.76 -10.77
N THR A 162 -9.45 19.14 -12.02
CA THR A 162 -8.39 20.11 -12.37
C THR A 162 -8.69 21.50 -11.81
N GLU A 163 -9.95 21.95 -11.90
CA GLU A 163 -10.38 23.21 -11.32
C GLU A 163 -10.26 23.21 -9.79
N MET A 164 -10.70 22.12 -9.14
CA MET A 164 -10.59 21.97 -7.69
C MET A 164 -9.13 21.95 -7.23
N ASP A 165 -8.26 21.17 -7.87
CA ASP A 165 -6.81 21.15 -7.56
C ASP A 165 -6.19 22.55 -7.72
N ARG A 166 -6.51 23.24 -8.83
CA ARG A 166 -6.04 24.61 -9.04
C ARG A 166 -6.48 25.55 -7.93
N GLU A 167 -7.75 25.54 -7.54
CA GLU A 167 -8.28 26.42 -6.50
C GLU A 167 -7.67 26.12 -5.13
N ILE A 168 -7.54 24.83 -4.77
CA ILE A 168 -6.88 24.39 -3.55
C ILE A 168 -5.42 24.89 -3.50
N ARG A 169 -4.69 24.85 -4.62
CA ARG A 169 -3.29 25.31 -4.68
C ARG A 169 -3.16 26.82 -4.52
N ILE A 170 -4.03 27.60 -5.15
CA ILE A 170 -3.94 29.08 -5.12
C ILE A 170 -4.60 29.71 -3.88
N ALA A 171 -5.39 28.95 -3.12
CA ALA A 171 -6.11 29.45 -1.95
C ALA A 171 -5.20 30.18 -0.95
N GLY A 172 -5.53 31.44 -0.67
CA GLY A 172 -4.81 32.33 0.24
C GLY A 172 -3.43 32.78 -0.26
N GLY A 173 -3.10 32.55 -1.54
CA GLY A 173 -1.79 32.88 -2.12
C GLY A 173 -1.46 34.37 -2.11
N GLN A 174 -2.46 35.24 -1.98
CA GLN A 174 -2.32 36.69 -1.87
C GLN A 174 -2.84 37.25 -0.53
N ALA A 175 -3.04 36.41 0.48
CA ALA A 175 -3.53 36.82 1.81
C ALA A 175 -2.49 37.62 2.64
N GLY A 176 -1.35 37.99 2.04
CA GLY A 176 -0.27 38.73 2.66
C GLY A 176 0.76 37.83 3.32
N ASN A 177 0.72 37.71 4.64
CA ASN A 177 1.71 36.94 5.41
C ASN A 177 1.29 35.47 5.61
N ALA A 178 2.26 34.62 5.99
CA ALA A 178 2.05 33.18 6.15
C ALA A 178 0.96 32.80 7.17
N GLN A 179 0.79 33.60 8.24
CA GLN A 179 -0.23 33.37 9.26
C GLN A 179 -1.64 33.63 8.72
N ASN A 180 -1.81 34.71 7.96
CA ASN A 180 -3.07 35.04 7.29
C ASN A 180 -3.40 33.98 6.23
N THR A 181 -2.42 33.54 5.44
CA THR A 181 -2.59 32.43 4.49
C THR A 181 -3.03 31.16 5.22
N LYS A 182 -2.39 30.79 6.34
CA LYS A 182 -2.79 29.61 7.13
C LYS A 182 -4.23 29.73 7.64
N ALA A 183 -4.57 30.85 8.26
CA ALA A 183 -5.89 31.09 8.82
C ALA A 183 -6.99 31.08 7.74
N TYR A 184 -6.71 31.64 6.56
CA TYR A 184 -7.64 31.57 5.43
C TYR A 184 -7.76 30.14 4.89
N ARG A 185 -6.64 29.46 4.66
CA ARG A 185 -6.64 28.09 4.13
C ARG A 185 -7.37 27.13 5.05
N GLN A 186 -7.29 27.31 6.37
CA GLN A 186 -8.13 26.57 7.32
C GLN A 186 -9.61 26.72 6.98
N LYS A 187 -10.13 27.96 6.94
CA LYS A 187 -11.54 28.23 6.63
C LYS A 187 -11.96 27.70 5.26
N TYR A 188 -11.08 27.86 4.26
CA TYR A 188 -11.30 27.35 2.90
C TYR A 188 -11.41 25.82 2.91
N CYS A 189 -10.46 25.11 3.53
CA CYS A 189 -10.47 23.65 3.63
C CYS A 189 -11.68 23.14 4.40
N ASP A 190 -12.06 23.80 5.49
CA ASP A 190 -13.26 23.47 6.27
C ASP A 190 -14.53 23.61 5.42
N THR A 191 -14.61 24.66 4.60
CA THR A 191 -15.75 24.89 3.69
C THR A 191 -15.79 23.83 2.58
N VAL A 192 -14.66 23.52 1.95
CA VAL A 192 -14.57 22.46 0.92
C VAL A 192 -14.96 21.11 1.52
N LEU A 193 -14.44 20.77 2.70
CA LEU A 193 -14.76 19.53 3.39
C LEU A 193 -16.25 19.45 3.74
N ALA A 194 -16.85 20.53 4.24
CA ALA A 194 -18.28 20.57 4.58
C ALA A 194 -19.20 20.34 3.37
N VAL A 195 -18.82 20.83 2.20
CA VAL A 195 -19.56 20.57 0.95
C VAL A 195 -19.31 19.14 0.47
N ALA A 196 -18.05 18.69 0.41
CA ALA A 196 -17.69 17.36 -0.06
C ALA A 196 -18.31 16.23 0.80
N LYS A 197 -18.42 16.41 2.12
CA LYS A 197 -19.05 15.44 3.03
C LYS A 197 -20.49 15.10 2.65
N GLN A 198 -21.24 16.05 2.07
CA GLN A 198 -22.62 15.81 1.63
C GLN A 198 -22.71 14.77 0.50
N MET A 199 -21.61 14.50 -0.19
CA MET A 199 -21.54 13.53 -1.28
C MET A 199 -21.16 12.12 -0.81
N PHE A 200 -20.75 11.93 0.46
CA PHE A 200 -20.32 10.63 0.99
C PHE A 200 -21.45 9.59 1.11
N ASP A 201 -22.69 10.05 1.09
CA ASP A 201 -23.88 9.18 1.07
C ASP A 201 -24.54 9.10 -0.32
N ASN A 202 -23.95 9.74 -1.33
CA ASN A 202 -24.49 9.78 -2.69
C ASN A 202 -24.02 8.59 -3.54
N ASN A 203 -24.09 8.69 -4.87
CA ASN A 203 -23.64 7.66 -5.79
C ASN A 203 -22.13 7.42 -5.74
N LEU A 204 -21.66 6.31 -6.33
CA LEU A 204 -20.25 5.91 -6.24
C LEU A 204 -19.29 6.97 -6.82
N ASP A 205 -19.65 7.63 -7.91
CA ASP A 205 -18.80 8.62 -8.58
C ASP A 205 -18.71 9.90 -7.75
N ALA A 206 -19.83 10.36 -7.19
CA ALA A 206 -19.87 11.48 -6.25
C ALA A 206 -19.00 11.20 -5.01
N ARG A 207 -19.12 10.03 -4.39
CA ARG A 207 -18.26 9.62 -3.25
C ARG A 207 -16.79 9.64 -3.65
N SER A 208 -16.46 9.07 -4.80
CA SER A 208 -15.09 8.97 -5.31
C SER A 208 -14.49 10.36 -5.58
N ILE A 209 -15.23 11.25 -6.26
CA ILE A 209 -14.81 12.63 -6.54
C ILE A 209 -14.62 13.42 -5.24
N ALA A 210 -15.54 13.29 -4.29
CA ALA A 210 -15.42 13.94 -2.99
C ALA A 210 -14.14 13.50 -2.26
N ILE A 211 -13.82 12.20 -2.26
CA ILE A 211 -12.56 11.66 -1.72
C ILE A 211 -11.34 12.25 -2.45
N GLN A 212 -11.36 12.29 -3.79
CA GLN A 212 -10.28 12.86 -4.59
C GLN A 212 -10.05 14.35 -4.32
N VAL A 213 -11.09 15.11 -3.98
CA VAL A 213 -10.97 16.52 -3.62
C VAL A 213 -10.42 16.67 -2.21
N ILE A 214 -10.95 15.93 -1.22
CA ILE A 214 -10.57 16.15 0.18
C ILE A 214 -9.16 15.64 0.50
N LYS A 215 -8.62 14.69 -0.28
CA LYS A 215 -7.23 14.21 -0.12
C LYS A 215 -6.19 15.29 -0.39
N GLU A 216 -6.54 16.32 -1.17
CA GLU A 216 -5.66 17.43 -1.56
C GLU A 216 -5.72 18.59 -0.55
N LEU A 217 -6.52 18.50 0.52
CA LEU A 217 -6.68 19.60 1.47
C LEU A 217 -5.49 19.72 2.42
N TYR A 218 -4.91 20.92 2.45
CA TYR A 218 -3.74 21.23 3.26
C TYR A 218 -3.65 22.70 3.68
N PHE A 219 -2.95 22.95 4.77
CA PHE A 219 -2.80 24.29 5.33
C PHE A 219 -1.68 25.09 4.72
N ASN A 220 -0.44 24.60 4.78
CA ASN A 220 0.74 25.36 4.36
C ASN A 220 1.95 24.43 4.25
N LYS A 221 3.07 24.95 3.76
CA LYS A 221 4.36 24.27 3.93
C LYS A 221 4.84 24.39 5.38
N THR A 222 5.27 23.29 5.96
CA THR A 222 5.96 23.20 7.25
C THR A 222 7.38 23.76 7.14
N ALA A 223 8.05 23.95 8.27
CA ALA A 223 9.46 24.34 8.31
C ALA A 223 10.38 23.33 7.58
N THR A 224 9.95 22.07 7.43
CA THR A 224 10.66 21.01 6.70
C THR A 224 10.35 21.01 5.19
N GLY A 225 9.54 21.96 4.71
CA GLY A 225 9.15 22.08 3.30
C GLY A 225 8.02 21.13 2.86
N LEU A 226 7.58 20.22 3.73
CA LEU A 226 6.42 19.35 3.51
C LEU A 226 5.12 20.13 3.66
N ILE A 227 4.04 19.64 3.07
CA ILE A 227 2.73 20.28 3.17
C ILE A 227 1.98 19.75 4.40
N GLU A 228 1.59 20.62 5.34
CA GLU A 228 0.80 20.28 6.54
C GLU A 228 -0.62 19.88 6.15
N ASN A 229 -1.02 18.64 6.45
CA ASN A 229 -2.33 18.11 6.08
C ASN A 229 -3.48 18.82 6.80
N HIS A 230 -4.66 18.86 6.17
CA HIS A 230 -5.90 19.22 6.85
C HIS A 230 -6.37 18.03 7.70
N SER A 231 -6.16 18.10 9.02
CA SER A 231 -6.47 16.99 9.94
C SER A 231 -7.91 16.47 9.83
N GLU A 232 -8.88 17.37 9.66
CA GLU A 232 -10.30 16.99 9.56
C GLU A 232 -10.64 16.25 8.26
N SER A 233 -9.92 16.50 7.16
CA SER A 233 -10.10 15.72 5.93
C SER A 233 -9.59 14.29 6.12
N LEU A 234 -8.45 14.11 6.79
CA LEU A 234 -7.95 12.80 7.17
C LEU A 234 -8.93 12.07 8.09
N THR A 235 -9.46 12.73 9.12
CA THR A 235 -10.51 12.17 10.00
C THR A 235 -11.72 11.72 9.20
N ALA A 236 -12.14 12.50 8.19
CA ALA A 236 -13.26 12.13 7.33
C ALA A 236 -12.97 10.89 6.47
N LEU A 237 -11.75 10.76 5.91
CA LEU A 237 -11.32 9.56 5.18
C LEU A 237 -11.28 8.32 6.07
N LEU A 238 -10.77 8.46 7.31
CA LEU A 238 -10.81 7.38 8.29
C LEU A 238 -12.24 7.01 8.68
N GLY A 239 -13.15 7.99 8.73
CA GLY A 239 -14.58 7.77 8.92
C GLY A 239 -15.20 6.90 7.83
N LEU A 240 -14.83 7.11 6.57
CA LEU A 240 -15.28 6.27 5.45
C LEU A 240 -14.77 4.82 5.55
N LEU A 241 -13.53 4.62 6.03
CA LEU A 241 -13.02 3.28 6.28
C LEU A 241 -13.77 2.58 7.41
N LYS A 242 -14.06 3.28 8.51
CA LYS A 242 -14.76 2.74 9.68
C LYS A 242 -16.24 2.45 9.42
N ASP A 243 -16.85 3.10 8.43
CA ASP A 243 -18.29 2.98 8.16
C ASP A 243 -18.64 1.63 7.50
N PRO A 244 -19.44 0.77 8.15
CA PRO A 244 -19.86 -0.52 7.58
C PRO A 244 -20.83 -0.38 6.40
N GLN A 245 -21.46 0.80 6.21
CA GLN A 245 -22.36 1.06 5.09
C GLN A 245 -21.60 1.47 3.82
N GLN A 246 -20.31 1.78 3.92
CA GLN A 246 -19.46 2.03 2.75
C GLN A 246 -19.04 0.68 2.15
N PRO A 247 -19.31 0.42 0.86
CA PRO A 247 -18.79 -0.76 0.21
C PRO A 247 -17.27 -0.70 0.09
N ASP A 248 -16.63 -1.87 0.02
CA ASP A 248 -15.18 -1.99 -0.17
C ASP A 248 -14.68 -1.14 -1.37
N SER A 249 -15.50 -0.98 -2.42
CA SER A 249 -15.16 -0.12 -3.57
C SER A 249 -14.95 1.37 -3.21
N VAL A 250 -15.68 1.92 -2.23
CA VAL A 250 -15.46 3.28 -1.74
C VAL A 250 -14.25 3.31 -0.83
N LYS A 251 -14.11 2.28 0.02
CA LYS A 251 -12.99 2.18 0.96
C LYS A 251 -11.65 2.07 0.26
N VAL A 252 -11.57 1.40 -0.89
CA VAL A 252 -10.37 1.38 -1.77
C VAL A 252 -9.95 2.78 -2.17
N VAL A 253 -10.90 3.63 -2.60
CA VAL A 253 -10.63 5.01 -2.99
C VAL A 253 -10.17 5.84 -1.78
N ALA A 254 -10.77 5.63 -0.62
CA ALA A 254 -10.36 6.27 0.64
C ALA A 254 -8.97 5.83 1.09
N THR A 255 -8.65 4.54 1.01
CA THR A 255 -7.32 3.99 1.30
C THR A 255 -6.26 4.59 0.38
N ALA A 256 -6.52 4.67 -0.92
CA ALA A 256 -5.61 5.32 -1.88
C ALA A 256 -5.41 6.82 -1.56
N ALA A 257 -6.45 7.52 -1.15
CA ALA A 257 -6.36 8.91 -0.68
C ALA A 257 -5.50 9.05 0.58
N ILE A 258 -5.64 8.14 1.55
CA ILE A 258 -4.81 8.12 2.77
C ILE A 258 -3.35 7.84 2.41
N SER A 259 -3.07 6.88 1.52
CA SER A 259 -1.72 6.62 1.03
C SER A 259 -1.11 7.84 0.34
N TYR A 260 -1.90 8.59 -0.42
CA TYR A 260 -1.46 9.86 -1.03
C TYR A 260 -1.07 10.89 0.03
N ILE A 261 -1.90 11.08 1.07
CA ILE A 261 -1.62 12.00 2.17
C ILE A 261 -0.31 11.60 2.88
N LEU A 262 -0.13 10.33 3.23
CA LEU A 262 1.08 9.84 3.88
C LEU A 262 2.35 10.07 3.04
N SER A 263 2.22 10.06 1.70
CA SER A 263 3.36 10.20 0.79
C SER A 263 3.70 11.65 0.44
N ASN A 264 2.72 12.55 0.50
CA ASN A 264 2.85 13.92 -0.03
C ASN A 264 2.68 15.01 1.04
N MET A 265 2.21 14.65 2.23
CA MET A 265 1.90 15.59 3.31
C MET A 265 2.58 15.18 4.61
N SER A 266 2.82 16.17 5.46
CA SER A 266 3.30 15.98 6.82
C SER A 266 2.14 15.56 7.72
N VAL A 267 2.11 14.28 8.11
CA VAL A 267 1.12 13.73 9.06
C VAL A 267 1.78 13.51 10.43
N ILE A 268 1.18 14.06 11.49
CA ILE A 268 1.74 13.96 12.84
C ILE A 268 1.70 12.51 13.37
N PRO A 269 2.60 12.13 14.30
CA PRO A 269 2.68 10.76 14.78
C PRO A 269 1.38 10.16 15.32
N GLN A 270 0.56 10.95 16.01
CA GLN A 270 -0.71 10.51 16.58
C GLN A 270 -1.70 10.10 15.49
N GLN A 271 -1.77 10.87 14.40
CA GLN A 271 -2.60 10.56 13.25
C GLN A 271 -2.10 9.35 12.48
N GLN A 272 -0.78 9.18 12.34
CA GLN A 272 -0.21 7.98 11.75
C GLN A 272 -0.56 6.71 12.55
N ALA A 273 -0.53 6.80 13.87
CA ALA A 273 -0.97 5.70 14.74
C ALA A 273 -2.46 5.40 14.56
N GLU A 274 -3.31 6.42 14.46
CA GLU A 274 -4.74 6.24 14.19
C GLU A 274 -4.98 5.58 12.82
N ILE A 275 -4.29 6.03 11.76
CA ILE A 275 -4.37 5.40 10.43
C ILE A 275 -4.05 3.91 10.55
N SER A 276 -2.97 3.55 11.25
CA SER A 276 -2.58 2.15 11.43
C SER A 276 -3.65 1.34 12.16
N ASP A 277 -4.24 1.88 13.22
CA ASP A 277 -5.29 1.21 14.00
C ASP A 277 -6.55 0.97 13.15
N VAL A 278 -6.95 1.94 12.33
CA VAL A 278 -8.10 1.80 11.44
C VAL A 278 -7.85 0.77 10.34
N ILE A 279 -6.66 0.81 9.73
CA ILE A 279 -6.29 -0.15 8.70
C ILE A 279 -6.18 -1.57 9.28
N ALA A 280 -5.65 -1.72 10.50
CA ALA A 280 -5.59 -3.02 11.19
C ALA A 280 -7.00 -3.58 11.43
N LEU A 281 -7.97 -2.76 11.85
CA LEU A 281 -9.36 -3.17 12.03
C LEU A 281 -10.02 -3.59 10.70
N GLU A 282 -9.75 -2.89 9.61
CA GLU A 282 -10.25 -3.30 8.29
C GLU A 282 -9.58 -4.59 7.79
N LEU A 283 -8.30 -4.77 8.05
CA LEU A 283 -7.58 -6.03 7.73
C LEU A 283 -8.07 -7.21 8.57
N ASP A 284 -8.68 -6.98 9.73
CA ASP A 284 -9.32 -8.03 10.52
C ASP A 284 -10.60 -8.56 9.85
N ARG A 285 -11.18 -7.82 8.90
CA ARG A 285 -12.27 -8.30 8.03
C ARG A 285 -11.69 -9.22 6.95
N GLN A 286 -11.48 -10.49 7.29
CA GLN A 286 -10.89 -11.51 6.39
C GLN A 286 -11.66 -11.66 5.06
N CYS A 287 -12.98 -11.49 5.06
CA CYS A 287 -13.84 -11.63 3.89
C CYS A 287 -14.02 -10.33 3.09
N THR A 288 -12.92 -9.63 2.85
CA THR A 288 -12.83 -8.48 1.93
C THR A 288 -12.10 -8.88 0.66
N GLU A 289 -12.29 -8.15 -0.44
CA GLU A 289 -11.61 -8.48 -1.71
C GLU A 289 -10.08 -8.37 -1.56
N ILE A 290 -9.34 -9.32 -2.15
CA ILE A 290 -7.87 -9.38 -2.04
C ILE A 290 -7.20 -8.06 -2.46
N PRO A 291 -7.56 -7.39 -3.57
CA PRO A 291 -6.97 -6.11 -3.93
C PRO A 291 -7.15 -5.03 -2.85
N TYR A 292 -8.30 -5.00 -2.17
CA TYR A 292 -8.52 -4.05 -1.09
C TYR A 292 -7.61 -4.34 0.11
N GLN A 293 -7.44 -5.61 0.47
CA GLN A 293 -6.49 -6.01 1.51
C GLN A 293 -5.04 -5.63 1.13
N MET A 294 -4.66 -5.81 -0.13
CA MET A 294 -3.33 -5.41 -0.62
C MET A 294 -3.12 -3.90 -0.52
N ASP A 295 -4.10 -3.08 -0.92
CA ASP A 295 -4.05 -1.62 -0.82
C ASP A 295 -3.92 -1.15 0.65
N LEU A 296 -4.63 -1.81 1.57
CA LEU A 296 -4.53 -1.57 3.01
C LEU A 296 -3.12 -1.86 3.54
N VAL A 297 -2.56 -3.04 3.21
CA VAL A 297 -1.20 -3.41 3.62
C VAL A 297 -0.17 -2.44 3.03
N GLN A 298 -0.31 -2.06 1.77
CA GLN A 298 0.59 -1.12 1.11
C GLN A 298 0.55 0.27 1.76
N THR A 299 -0.63 0.72 2.18
CA THR A 299 -0.80 2.02 2.85
C THR A 299 -0.06 2.05 4.19
N LEU A 300 0.06 0.92 4.90
CA LEU A 300 0.85 0.83 6.14
C LEU A 300 2.35 1.13 5.94
N TYR A 301 2.89 1.02 4.72
CA TYR A 301 4.28 1.39 4.45
C TYR A 301 4.53 2.90 4.49
N GLY A 302 3.48 3.71 4.34
CA GLY A 302 3.57 5.16 4.49
C GLY A 302 3.68 5.61 5.95
N ILE A 303 3.46 4.71 6.92
CA ILE A 303 3.63 4.98 8.34
C ILE A 303 5.12 4.93 8.67
N THR A 304 5.64 6.02 9.25
CA THR A 304 7.06 6.17 9.60
C THR A 304 7.32 6.05 11.10
N VAL A 305 6.26 6.06 11.91
CA VAL A 305 6.35 5.99 13.38
C VAL A 305 6.40 4.54 13.84
N ALA A 306 7.51 4.13 14.45
CA ALA A 306 7.75 2.76 14.89
C ALA A 306 6.81 2.27 16.01
N ARG A 307 6.54 3.11 17.00
CA ARG A 307 5.71 2.78 18.17
C ARG A 307 4.66 3.85 18.43
N LYS A 308 3.53 3.46 19.01
CA LYS A 308 2.43 4.37 19.35
C LYS A 308 2.94 5.52 20.22
N PRO A 309 2.68 6.79 19.84
CA PRO A 309 3.15 7.95 20.59
C PRO A 309 2.36 8.21 21.88
N VAL A 310 1.19 7.59 22.03
CA VAL A 310 0.30 7.72 23.18
C VAL A 310 -0.13 6.32 23.64
N GLY A 311 -0.17 6.09 24.95
CA GLY A 311 -0.51 4.79 25.54
C GLY A 311 0.70 3.86 25.68
N PRO A 312 0.47 2.53 25.84
CA PRO A 312 1.54 1.56 25.91
C PRO A 312 2.42 1.61 24.65
N PRO A 313 3.76 1.54 24.78
CA PRO A 313 4.71 1.71 23.68
C PRO A 313 4.72 0.47 22.76
N THR A 314 3.60 0.24 22.10
CA THR A 314 3.38 -0.89 21.19
C THR A 314 3.77 -0.51 19.77
N THR A 315 4.21 -1.48 18.98
CA THR A 315 4.55 -1.25 17.56
C THR A 315 3.32 -0.78 16.77
N THR A 316 3.54 0.21 15.91
CA THR A 316 2.44 0.83 15.15
C THR A 316 1.91 -0.08 14.06
N VAL A 317 2.81 -0.66 13.24
CA VAL A 317 2.44 -1.48 12.06
C VAL A 317 2.89 -2.93 12.14
N MET A 318 3.96 -3.23 12.91
CA MET A 318 4.60 -4.56 12.91
C MET A 318 3.66 -5.66 13.38
N ARG A 319 2.85 -5.42 14.42
CA ARG A 319 1.83 -6.39 14.89
C ARG A 319 0.88 -6.80 13.78
N THR A 320 0.45 -5.85 12.96
CA THR A 320 -0.46 -6.11 11.82
C THR A 320 0.23 -6.98 10.78
N PHE A 321 1.47 -6.65 10.39
CA PHE A 321 2.21 -7.48 9.43
C PHE A 321 2.45 -8.91 9.93
N VAL A 322 2.87 -9.07 11.18
CA VAL A 322 3.08 -10.40 11.79
C VAL A 322 1.78 -11.20 11.84
N LYS A 323 0.68 -10.57 12.28
CA LYS A 323 -0.64 -11.20 12.31
C LYS A 323 -1.07 -11.70 10.93
N LEU A 324 -0.85 -10.89 9.89
CA LEU A 324 -1.19 -11.27 8.52
C LEU A 324 -0.33 -12.43 8.00
N VAL A 325 0.99 -12.42 8.24
CA VAL A 325 1.87 -13.53 7.82
C VAL A 325 1.43 -14.86 8.46
N ASP A 326 1.06 -14.82 9.74
CA ASP A 326 0.59 -15.99 10.50
C ASP A 326 -0.85 -16.44 10.13
N ASP A 327 -1.64 -15.62 9.45
CA ASP A 327 -3.04 -15.91 9.09
C ASP A 327 -3.13 -16.88 7.91
N ARG A 328 -3.06 -18.18 8.19
CA ARG A 328 -3.13 -19.26 7.18
C ARG A 328 -4.42 -19.28 6.36
N ASN A 329 -5.49 -18.66 6.85
CA ASN A 329 -6.77 -18.58 6.13
C ASN A 329 -6.78 -17.46 5.09
N ARG A 330 -5.75 -16.60 5.08
CA ARG A 330 -5.65 -15.48 4.17
C ARG A 330 -4.95 -15.86 2.87
N SER A 331 -5.32 -15.15 1.79
CA SER A 331 -4.64 -15.29 0.49
C SER A 331 -3.13 -15.14 0.64
N LEU A 332 -2.37 -16.02 -0.02
CA LEU A 332 -0.91 -15.96 -0.04
C LEU A 332 -0.40 -14.58 -0.47
N GLN A 333 -1.06 -13.91 -1.41
CA GLN A 333 -0.65 -12.59 -1.88
C GLN A 333 -0.57 -11.57 -0.74
N VAL A 334 -1.60 -11.51 0.11
CA VAL A 334 -1.64 -10.58 1.25
C VAL A 334 -0.59 -10.95 2.30
N ARG A 335 -0.36 -12.25 2.50
CA ARG A 335 0.64 -12.76 3.44
C ARG A 335 2.06 -12.43 2.96
N CYS A 336 2.36 -12.60 1.67
CA CYS A 336 3.66 -12.22 1.10
C CYS A 336 3.86 -10.71 1.20
N GLN A 337 2.85 -9.90 0.87
CA GLN A 337 2.90 -8.45 1.05
C GLN A 337 3.16 -8.06 2.50
N ALA A 338 2.52 -8.73 3.47
CA ALA A 338 2.81 -8.51 4.88
C ALA A 338 4.25 -8.90 5.26
N ALA A 339 4.80 -9.97 4.69
CA ALA A 339 6.21 -10.35 4.87
C ALA A 339 7.17 -9.28 4.34
N TYR A 340 6.88 -8.67 3.19
CA TYR A 340 7.61 -7.47 2.73
C TYR A 340 7.54 -6.35 3.78
N GLY A 341 6.37 -6.15 4.39
CA GLY A 341 6.14 -5.19 5.47
C GLY A 341 6.99 -5.44 6.72
N ILE A 342 7.24 -6.70 7.09
CA ILE A 342 8.15 -7.04 8.20
C ILE A 342 9.57 -6.48 7.96
N GLY A 343 10.06 -6.55 6.72
CA GLY A 343 11.38 -6.03 6.36
C GLY A 343 11.43 -4.51 6.15
N ASN A 344 10.31 -3.90 5.75
CA ASN A 344 10.32 -2.54 5.18
C ASN A 344 9.45 -1.52 5.94
N GLY A 345 8.64 -1.95 6.90
CA GLY A 345 7.78 -1.08 7.69
C GLY A 345 8.53 -0.18 8.67
N ALA A 346 7.78 0.63 9.42
CA ALA A 346 8.32 1.40 10.53
C ALA A 346 8.57 0.51 11.77
N TYR A 347 9.77 0.61 12.32
CA TYR A 347 10.17 -0.09 13.54
C TYR A 347 11.44 0.52 14.15
N ASP A 348 11.73 0.14 15.39
CA ASP A 348 12.88 0.61 16.18
C ASP A 348 13.85 -0.54 16.48
N ALA A 349 14.95 -0.21 17.17
CA ALA A 349 16.01 -1.16 17.50
C ALA A 349 15.61 -2.23 18.55
N LYS A 350 14.39 -2.18 19.09
CA LYS A 350 13.91 -3.16 20.08
C LYS A 350 13.26 -4.38 19.42
N ILE A 351 13.01 -4.34 18.13
CA ILE A 351 12.44 -5.48 17.39
C ILE A 351 13.49 -6.56 17.17
N ASP A 352 13.15 -7.77 17.60
CA ASP A 352 13.95 -8.96 17.34
C ASP A 352 13.50 -9.63 16.04
N PHE A 353 14.41 -9.71 15.07
CA PHE A 353 14.13 -10.29 13.75
C PHE A 353 14.26 -11.81 13.71
N ASP A 354 14.86 -12.46 14.70
CA ASP A 354 15.01 -13.92 14.74
C ASP A 354 13.65 -14.66 14.66
N PRO A 355 12.66 -14.37 15.53
CA PRO A 355 11.32 -14.98 15.40
C PRO A 355 10.59 -14.57 14.11
N LEU A 356 10.83 -13.36 13.60
CA LEU A 356 10.16 -12.85 12.41
C LEU A 356 10.66 -13.54 11.15
N THR A 357 11.97 -13.78 11.04
CA THR A 357 12.55 -14.52 9.90
C THR A 357 12.04 -15.95 9.83
N TRP A 358 11.80 -16.60 10.97
CA TRP A 358 11.21 -17.93 11.01
C TRP A 358 9.80 -17.97 10.42
N LYS A 359 8.99 -16.94 10.69
CA LYS A 359 7.63 -16.80 10.12
C LYS A 359 7.67 -16.60 8.60
N VAL A 360 8.58 -15.73 8.13
CA VAL A 360 8.76 -15.49 6.68
C VAL A 360 9.30 -16.75 5.98
N ALA A 361 10.19 -17.51 6.61
CA ALA A 361 10.67 -18.80 6.08
C ALA A 361 9.54 -19.81 5.91
N ASN A 362 8.67 -19.96 6.92
CA ASN A 362 7.50 -20.83 6.83
C ASN A 362 6.56 -20.42 5.68
N LEU A 363 6.30 -19.12 5.54
CA LEU A 363 5.50 -18.60 4.44
C LEU A 363 6.15 -18.91 3.08
N ALA A 364 7.46 -18.77 2.95
CA ALA A 364 8.17 -19.08 1.71
C ALA A 364 8.10 -20.57 1.33
N LEU A 365 8.22 -21.47 2.32
CA LEU A 365 8.04 -22.90 2.11
C LEU A 365 6.61 -23.20 1.64
N GLU A 366 5.61 -22.64 2.32
CA GLU A 366 4.20 -22.79 1.93
C GLU A 366 3.96 -22.27 0.50
N ALA A 367 4.42 -21.05 0.19
CA ALA A 367 4.30 -20.44 -1.14
C ALA A 367 4.95 -21.32 -2.22
N SER A 368 6.06 -21.99 -1.91
CA SER A 368 6.73 -22.90 -2.86
C SER A 368 5.90 -24.13 -3.21
N VAL A 369 5.13 -24.66 -2.25
CA VAL A 369 4.26 -25.82 -2.46
C VAL A 369 3.13 -25.43 -3.41
N PHE A 370 2.46 -24.30 -3.16
CA PHE A 370 1.41 -23.79 -4.03
C PHE A 370 1.94 -23.38 -5.41
N PHE A 371 3.10 -22.74 -5.47
CA PHE A 371 3.77 -22.40 -6.72
C PHE A 371 4.02 -23.63 -7.60
N ASN A 372 4.51 -24.73 -7.01
CA ASN A 372 4.79 -25.96 -7.74
C ASN A 372 3.53 -26.68 -8.25
N GLN A 373 2.36 -26.40 -7.68
CA GLN A 373 1.07 -26.89 -8.15
C GLN A 373 0.54 -26.07 -9.33
N ALA A 374 0.79 -24.76 -9.33
CA ALA A 374 0.30 -23.84 -10.35
C ALA A 374 1.41 -22.91 -10.89
N PRO A 375 2.49 -23.44 -11.50
CA PRO A 375 3.53 -22.60 -12.08
C PRO A 375 2.96 -21.78 -13.25
N GLY A 376 3.37 -20.52 -13.37
CA GLY A 376 2.87 -19.59 -14.39
C GLY A 376 1.73 -18.70 -13.93
N ASP A 377 1.18 -18.87 -12.72
CA ASP A 377 0.18 -17.94 -12.17
C ASP A 377 0.78 -16.52 -12.07
N PRO A 378 0.10 -15.46 -12.56
CA PRO A 378 0.60 -14.09 -12.50
C PRO A 378 0.73 -13.52 -11.08
N ALA A 379 0.22 -14.18 -10.06
CA ALA A 379 0.40 -13.82 -8.65
C ALA A 379 1.83 -14.05 -8.15
N TRP A 380 2.52 -15.07 -8.66
CA TRP A 380 3.82 -15.51 -8.14
C TRP A 380 4.94 -14.49 -8.28
N PRO A 381 5.05 -13.74 -9.40
CA PRO A 381 6.02 -12.67 -9.53
C PRO A 381 6.00 -11.68 -8.35
N HIS A 382 4.81 -11.31 -7.92
CA HIS A 382 4.61 -10.34 -6.85
C HIS A 382 4.99 -10.94 -5.48
N CYS A 383 4.48 -12.13 -5.15
CA CYS A 383 4.84 -12.81 -3.90
C CYS A 383 6.36 -13.09 -3.82
N GLY A 384 6.99 -13.52 -4.92
CA GLY A 384 8.43 -13.76 -4.97
C GLY A 384 9.25 -12.50 -4.71
N ALA A 385 8.85 -11.37 -5.31
CA ALA A 385 9.45 -10.07 -5.04
C ALA A 385 9.27 -9.64 -3.57
N ASP A 386 8.07 -9.79 -3.01
CA ASP A 386 7.79 -9.46 -1.62
C ASP A 386 8.64 -10.29 -0.64
N LEU A 387 8.78 -11.61 -0.87
CA LEU A 387 9.63 -12.48 -0.06
C LEU A 387 11.12 -12.13 -0.19
N PHE A 388 11.58 -11.78 -1.39
CA PHE A 388 12.96 -11.34 -1.63
C PHE A 388 13.25 -10.04 -0.87
N PHE A 389 12.37 -9.05 -1.01
CA PHE A 389 12.54 -7.73 -0.41
C PHE A 389 12.13 -7.67 1.07
N ALA A 390 11.53 -8.72 1.64
CA ALA A 390 11.45 -8.86 3.10
C ALA A 390 12.86 -8.88 3.73
N PHE A 391 13.84 -9.47 3.05
CA PHE A 391 15.22 -9.55 3.52
C PHE A 391 16.12 -8.43 3.02
N ARG A 392 15.79 -7.82 1.87
CA ARG A 392 16.64 -6.85 1.17
C ARG A 392 15.94 -5.51 0.95
N HIS A 393 16.70 -4.42 0.87
CA HIS A 393 16.16 -3.13 0.47
C HIS A 393 15.78 -3.15 -1.02
N ARG A 394 14.77 -2.37 -1.39
CA ARG A 394 14.36 -2.20 -2.78
C ARG A 394 15.35 -1.39 -3.62
N ASP A 395 15.92 -0.35 -3.03
CA ASP A 395 16.84 0.58 -3.68
C ASP A 395 17.85 1.17 -2.69
N LYS A 396 18.78 2.00 -3.19
CA LYS A 396 19.79 2.66 -2.37
C LYS A 396 19.18 3.59 -1.32
N ASN A 397 17.98 4.14 -1.54
CA ASN A 397 17.32 4.98 -0.54
C ASN A 397 16.89 4.15 0.67
N GLY A 398 16.50 2.89 0.45
CA GLY A 398 16.24 1.93 1.52
C GLY A 398 17.46 1.59 2.39
N LEU A 399 18.69 1.91 1.98
CA LEU A 399 19.89 1.76 2.81
C LEU A 399 20.16 2.96 3.73
N THR A 400 19.47 4.08 3.51
CA THR A 400 19.79 5.34 4.20
C THR A 400 19.42 5.25 5.68
N LYS A 401 20.38 5.53 6.56
CA LYS A 401 20.23 5.54 8.03
C LYS A 401 19.70 6.88 8.56
N GLN A 402 18.61 7.39 8.01
CA GLN A 402 18.02 8.63 8.55
C GLN A 402 17.09 8.28 9.71
N LEU A 403 17.58 8.52 10.93
CA LEU A 403 16.74 8.45 12.13
C LEU A 403 15.46 9.30 11.93
N PRO A 404 14.29 8.81 12.38
CA PRO A 404 14.10 7.63 13.23
C PRO A 404 14.03 6.27 12.48
N MET A 405 14.17 6.25 11.16
CA MET A 405 14.03 5.02 10.35
C MET A 405 15.37 4.30 10.16
N LEU A 406 15.38 2.99 10.38
CA LEU A 406 16.55 2.12 10.16
C LEU A 406 16.57 1.59 8.70
N PRO A 407 17.70 1.04 8.20
CA PRO A 407 17.84 0.58 6.81
C PRO A 407 16.90 -0.56 6.42
N HIS A 408 16.07 -0.44 5.40
CA HIS A 408 15.11 -1.47 4.95
C HIS A 408 15.72 -2.87 4.68
N GLY A 409 14.92 -3.91 4.91
CA GLY A 409 15.27 -5.31 4.76
C GLY A 409 15.90 -5.92 6.03
N MET A 410 15.45 -7.11 6.41
CA MET A 410 15.92 -7.78 7.64
C MET A 410 17.45 -7.98 7.66
N LEU A 411 18.08 -8.31 6.53
CA LEU A 411 19.53 -8.51 6.45
C LEU A 411 20.34 -7.24 6.74
N ASN A 412 19.78 -6.06 6.46
CA ASN A 412 20.47 -4.80 6.72
C ASN A 412 20.38 -4.38 8.19
N ARG A 413 19.37 -4.87 8.93
CA ARG A 413 19.11 -4.47 10.31
C ARG A 413 19.53 -5.50 11.35
N ALA A 414 19.54 -6.78 10.98
CA ALA A 414 20.00 -7.88 11.80
C ALA A 414 21.19 -8.61 11.14
N ALA A 415 22.15 -7.85 10.60
CA ALA A 415 23.29 -8.40 9.85
C ALA A 415 24.15 -9.39 10.67
N THR A 416 24.11 -9.30 12.00
CA THR A 416 24.82 -10.21 12.92
C THR A 416 23.98 -11.40 13.36
N SER A 417 22.68 -11.43 13.06
CA SER A 417 21.81 -12.56 13.38
C SER A 417 22.09 -13.71 12.41
N VAL A 418 22.55 -14.83 12.96
CA VAL A 418 22.75 -16.07 12.21
C VAL A 418 21.42 -16.57 11.63
N PRO A 419 20.31 -16.66 12.41
CA PRO A 419 19.01 -17.04 11.84
C PRO A 419 18.56 -16.18 10.66
N VAL A 420 18.69 -14.85 10.77
CA VAL A 420 18.26 -13.92 9.70
C VAL A 420 19.15 -14.07 8.46
N LYS A 421 20.46 -14.23 8.64
CA LYS A 421 21.40 -14.44 7.52
C LYS A 421 21.11 -15.74 6.77
N ASP A 422 20.96 -16.84 7.50
CA ASP A 422 20.76 -18.17 6.91
C ASP A 422 19.41 -18.24 6.19
N SER A 423 18.33 -17.85 6.87
CA SER A 423 17.00 -17.79 6.26
C SER A 423 16.95 -16.80 5.11
N GLY A 424 17.64 -15.66 5.19
CA GLY A 424 17.64 -14.67 4.13
C GLY A 424 18.30 -15.18 2.86
N ASN A 425 19.38 -15.95 2.97
CA ASN A 425 20.01 -16.60 1.83
C ASN A 425 19.11 -17.65 1.21
N LEU A 426 18.48 -18.50 2.02
CA LEU A 426 17.54 -19.52 1.54
C LEU A 426 16.32 -18.87 0.89
N VAL A 427 15.56 -18.08 1.65
CA VAL A 427 14.27 -17.51 1.20
C VAL A 427 14.46 -16.56 0.03
N ALA A 428 15.40 -15.61 0.08
CA ALA A 428 15.52 -14.65 -1.01
C ALA A 428 16.03 -15.31 -2.30
N LEU A 429 17.05 -16.16 -2.22
CA LEU A 429 17.72 -16.67 -3.42
C LEU A 429 17.09 -17.94 -3.98
N LYS A 430 16.68 -18.88 -3.12
CA LYS A 430 16.12 -20.18 -3.54
C LYS A 430 14.61 -20.19 -3.69
N PHE A 431 13.91 -19.20 -3.14
CA PHE A 431 12.44 -19.12 -3.21
C PHE A 431 11.98 -17.82 -3.89
N GLY A 432 12.37 -16.66 -3.35
CA GLY A 432 11.98 -15.35 -3.88
C GLY A 432 12.30 -15.19 -5.36
N ILE A 433 13.54 -15.46 -5.77
CA ILE A 433 13.95 -15.37 -7.19
C ILE A 433 13.19 -16.37 -8.08
N PRO A 434 13.09 -17.68 -7.77
CA PRO A 434 12.30 -18.60 -8.58
C PRO A 434 10.82 -18.26 -8.70
N LEU A 435 10.15 -17.88 -7.59
CA LEU A 435 8.76 -17.40 -7.63
C LEU A 435 8.64 -16.17 -8.51
N TRP A 436 9.60 -15.24 -8.38
CA TRP A 436 9.59 -14.01 -9.16
C TRP A 436 9.75 -14.28 -10.66
N ALA A 437 10.71 -15.13 -11.02
CA ALA A 437 10.96 -15.54 -12.39
C ALA A 437 9.75 -16.26 -13.00
N ASN A 438 9.06 -17.08 -12.19
CA ASN A 438 7.84 -17.80 -12.57
C ASN A 438 8.00 -18.68 -13.82
N LYS A 439 9.17 -19.33 -13.96
CA LYS A 439 9.52 -20.12 -15.17
C LYS A 439 9.57 -21.62 -14.94
N ALA A 440 9.92 -22.05 -13.74
CA ALA A 440 10.15 -23.46 -13.41
C ALA A 440 9.80 -23.71 -11.95
N LYS A 441 9.39 -24.94 -11.65
CA LYS A 441 9.13 -25.40 -10.28
C LYS A 441 10.39 -25.27 -9.41
N ILE A 442 10.20 -24.98 -8.14
CA ILE A 442 11.28 -25.04 -7.14
C ILE A 442 11.60 -26.51 -6.86
N SER A 443 12.89 -26.83 -6.75
CA SER A 443 13.33 -28.21 -6.54
C SER A 443 12.90 -28.74 -5.17
N GLN A 444 12.65 -30.05 -5.07
CA GLN A 444 12.36 -30.69 -3.79
C GLN A 444 13.55 -30.59 -2.82
N ALA A 445 14.79 -30.56 -3.33
CA ALA A 445 15.99 -30.39 -2.52
C ALA A 445 15.99 -29.02 -1.82
N ASP A 446 15.66 -27.93 -2.53
CA ASP A 446 15.56 -26.59 -1.93
C ASP A 446 14.44 -26.53 -0.89
N GLN A 447 13.28 -27.16 -1.15
CA GLN A 447 12.18 -27.26 -0.18
C GLN A 447 12.59 -28.03 1.07
N ALA A 448 13.30 -29.16 0.92
CA ALA A 448 13.79 -29.96 2.03
C ALA A 448 14.82 -29.20 2.87
N GLU A 449 15.70 -28.43 2.24
CA GLU A 449 16.69 -27.61 2.93
C GLU A 449 16.05 -26.48 3.75
N LEU A 450 15.09 -25.76 3.18
CA LEU A 450 14.35 -24.73 3.92
C LEU A 450 13.55 -25.35 5.06
N LYS A 451 12.91 -26.50 4.84
CA LYS A 451 12.21 -27.23 5.88
C LYS A 451 13.15 -27.65 7.01
N ALA A 452 14.33 -28.21 6.70
CA ALA A 452 15.32 -28.58 7.69
C ALA A 452 15.78 -27.38 8.52
N TRP A 453 15.96 -26.21 7.88
CA TRP A 453 16.25 -24.97 8.59
C TRP A 453 15.11 -24.54 9.52
N ILE A 454 13.85 -24.60 9.05
CA ILE A 454 12.65 -24.26 9.86
C ILE A 454 12.56 -25.17 11.09
N ASP A 455 12.74 -26.48 10.90
CA ASP A 455 12.66 -27.48 11.96
C ASP A 455 13.80 -27.30 12.97
N ALA A 456 15.03 -27.03 12.51
CA ALA A 456 16.19 -26.76 13.38
C ALA A 456 16.02 -25.47 14.21
N ASN A 457 15.23 -24.51 13.72
CA ASN A 457 14.98 -23.22 14.37
C ASN A 457 13.58 -23.12 15.02
N GLN A 458 12.91 -24.25 15.29
CA GLN A 458 11.55 -24.28 15.81
C GLN A 458 11.38 -23.48 17.13
N ALA A 459 12.43 -23.38 17.95
CA ALA A 459 12.42 -22.57 19.18
C ALA A 459 12.09 -21.08 18.93
N LEU A 460 12.31 -20.56 17.71
CA LEU A 460 12.00 -19.18 17.34
C LEU A 460 10.50 -18.93 17.16
N GLN A 461 9.68 -19.96 16.91
CA GLN A 461 8.25 -19.82 16.61
C GLN A 461 7.48 -19.02 17.67
N ASN A 462 7.78 -19.27 18.95
CA ASN A 462 7.09 -18.69 20.09
C ASN A 462 7.94 -17.64 20.84
N LYS A 463 9.14 -17.32 20.32
CA LYS A 463 10.00 -16.30 20.91
C LYS A 463 9.33 -14.93 20.75
N PRO A 464 9.19 -14.13 21.82
CA PRO A 464 8.71 -12.76 21.71
C PRO A 464 9.61 -11.94 20.79
N TRP A 465 9.00 -11.10 19.97
CA TRP A 465 9.70 -10.27 18.98
C TRP A 465 9.63 -8.77 19.27
N GLU A 466 8.79 -8.36 20.23
CA GLU A 466 8.57 -6.96 20.61
C GLU A 466 9.07 -6.60 22.01
#